data_AF-A0AAJ2ATD2-F1
#
_entry.id   AF-A0AAJ2ATD2-F1
#
_cell.length_a   1.000
_cell.length_b   1.000
_cell.length_c   1.000
_cell.angle_alpha   90.00
_cell.angle_beta   90.00
_cell.angle_gamma   90.00
#
_symmetry.space_group_name_H-M   'P 1'
#
loop_
_entity.id
_entity.type
_entity.pdbx_description
1 polymer ?
#
loop_
_entity_poly.entity_id
_entity_poly.type
_entity_poly.pdbx_seq_one_letter_code
_entity_poly.pdbx_strand_id
1 'polypeptide(L)'
;MLASGEWKITQADITPDAEQALQQNATHAQPAQDKQAETAAEVAFKTAMSRMPPGEVPAARLRAILAAGNPLLEAARPLLRALADMPDNLTGVGMKVLQQLLEDEVRNFQRLCEQANIRRDHMLGASYCLSTALDEAAMQTEWDRNSPGAKWSTKTLAAKFHEDVKGGVKIFNLIGRLLEDSHEHLDLIEVIYRVLSLGFMGTYRTLADGARRHDGIRRLLFNKIQEGRNPLPLALSPHADSTAHGKRLSLWNFPAWISFTVLGLALLGLFGWFKYHLLSEGALLETRIIEIGRMTPPPAPRVPRLRELLENEIAANMVSVDEDARHSTVTFRGDAMFAPGGIDVNAAMTPLIVKIAGEVARVPGRVTVTGYTDNLPIRSRRYASNDALSLERATQVVQQLQAAGVPAGRLEAVGRGASSPLGDNRTASGRAVNRRVEIAVVP
;
A
#
# COMPACT_ATOMS: atom_id res chain seq x y z
N MET A 1 73.88 -25.96 -35.42
CA MET A 1 72.53 -26.58 -35.32
C MET A 1 71.63 -25.91 -36.34
N LEU A 2 70.94 -26.70 -37.16
CA LEU A 2 69.62 -26.46 -37.80
C LEU A 2 69.29 -24.98 -38.18
N ALA A 3 69.48 -24.53 -39.42
CA ALA A 3 68.67 -24.79 -40.65
C ALA A 3 67.45 -23.85 -40.77
N SER A 4 67.03 -23.32 -41.93
CA SER A 4 67.53 -23.28 -43.34
C SER A 4 66.83 -22.07 -44.02
N GLY A 5 67.43 -21.23 -44.88
CA GLY A 5 67.98 -21.53 -46.20
C GLY A 5 66.88 -21.56 -47.29
N GLU A 6 66.93 -20.92 -48.47
CA GLU A 6 67.56 -19.69 -48.99
C GLU A 6 67.24 -19.59 -50.52
N TRP A 7 67.11 -18.36 -51.07
CA TRP A 7 67.17 -17.94 -52.49
C TRP A 7 66.18 -18.43 -53.60
N LYS A 8 65.97 -17.54 -54.59
CA LYS A 8 65.20 -17.69 -55.84
C LYS A 8 66.15 -17.90 -57.04
N ILE A 9 65.70 -18.54 -58.14
CA ILE A 9 66.16 -18.27 -59.53
C ILE A 9 64.95 -18.30 -60.50
N THR A 10 65.08 -17.71 -61.69
CA THR A 10 64.05 -17.38 -62.72
C THR A 10 63.92 -18.37 -63.88
N GLN A 11 62.94 -18.13 -64.78
CA GLN A 11 62.66 -18.86 -66.03
C GLN A 11 63.76 -18.73 -67.11
N ALA A 12 63.91 -19.78 -67.94
CA ALA A 12 64.02 -19.69 -69.42
C ALA A 12 63.83 -21.09 -70.06
N ASP A 13 62.78 -21.22 -70.89
CA ASP A 13 62.59 -21.99 -72.14
C ASP A 13 63.32 -23.34 -72.38
N ILE A 14 62.66 -24.40 -72.86
CA ILE A 14 62.36 -24.66 -74.29
C ILE A 14 61.46 -25.94 -74.39
N THR A 15 60.46 -26.15 -75.26
CA THR A 15 59.59 -25.28 -76.12
C THR A 15 58.14 -25.90 -76.23
N PRO A 16 57.46 -26.26 -77.37
CA PRO A 16 56.03 -25.91 -77.51
C PRO A 16 55.07 -26.97 -78.15
N ASP A 17 54.32 -27.76 -77.38
CA ASP A 17 53.26 -28.66 -77.96
C ASP A 17 51.95 -28.79 -77.13
N ALA A 18 51.79 -28.03 -76.04
CA ALA A 18 50.67 -28.19 -75.10
C ALA A 18 49.57 -27.10 -75.16
N GLU A 19 49.87 -25.88 -75.65
CA GLU A 19 48.94 -24.75 -75.52
C GLU A 19 47.77 -24.79 -76.51
N GLN A 20 47.97 -25.26 -77.74
CA GLN A 20 46.91 -25.28 -78.75
C GLN A 20 45.76 -26.25 -78.39
N ALA A 21 46.04 -27.33 -77.65
CA ALA A 21 45.03 -28.28 -77.18
C ALA A 21 44.12 -27.70 -76.09
N LEU A 22 44.61 -26.76 -75.28
CA LEU A 22 43.85 -26.15 -74.18
C LEU A 22 43.05 -24.92 -74.61
N GLN A 23 43.52 -24.17 -75.62
CA GLN A 23 42.85 -22.93 -76.07
C GLN A 23 41.70 -23.15 -77.06
N GLN A 24 41.60 -24.31 -77.72
CA GLN A 24 40.46 -24.63 -78.60
C GLN A 24 39.20 -25.07 -77.84
N ASN A 25 39.33 -25.62 -76.63
CA ASN A 25 38.20 -26.19 -75.88
C ASN A 25 37.48 -25.20 -74.95
N ALA A 26 37.99 -23.97 -74.80
CA ALA A 26 37.47 -22.97 -73.86
C ALA A 26 36.35 -22.07 -74.42
N THR A 27 36.07 -22.13 -75.73
CA THR A 27 35.36 -21.04 -76.44
C THR A 27 33.93 -21.38 -76.90
N HIS A 28 33.47 -22.62 -76.71
CA HIS A 28 32.18 -23.10 -77.30
C HIS A 28 31.21 -23.82 -76.35
N ALA A 29 31.47 -23.88 -75.04
CA ALA A 29 30.59 -24.60 -74.08
C ALA A 29 29.56 -23.72 -73.33
N GLN A 30 29.88 -22.45 -73.03
CA GLN A 30 29.10 -21.60 -72.11
C GLN A 30 27.63 -21.28 -72.50
N PRO A 31 27.32 -20.80 -73.73
CA PRO A 31 26.07 -20.07 -73.97
C PRO A 31 24.80 -20.93 -73.95
N ALA A 32 24.92 -22.26 -73.87
CA ALA A 32 23.80 -23.17 -73.67
C ALA A 32 23.42 -23.32 -72.18
N GLN A 33 24.42 -23.37 -71.29
CA GLN A 33 24.20 -23.55 -69.86
C GLN A 33 23.63 -22.30 -69.21
N ASP A 34 24.15 -21.12 -69.57
CA ASP A 34 23.66 -19.83 -69.05
C ASP A 34 22.17 -19.61 -69.37
N LYS A 35 21.75 -19.90 -70.60
CA LYS A 35 20.33 -19.81 -71.02
C LYS A 35 19.42 -20.81 -70.29
N GLN A 36 19.92 -22.01 -70.01
CA GLN A 36 19.17 -23.01 -69.25
C GLN A 36 19.03 -22.59 -67.78
N ALA A 37 20.08 -22.02 -67.17
CA ALA A 37 20.01 -21.46 -65.83
C ALA A 37 19.06 -20.26 -65.73
N GLU A 38 19.07 -19.37 -66.72
CA GLU A 38 18.18 -18.20 -66.79
C GLU A 38 16.70 -18.60 -66.92
N THR A 39 16.37 -19.53 -67.82
CA THR A 39 15.00 -20.06 -67.93
C THR A 39 14.56 -20.83 -66.69
N ALA A 40 15.44 -21.60 -66.03
CA ALA A 40 15.13 -22.26 -64.76
C ALA A 40 14.82 -21.25 -63.64
N ALA A 41 15.58 -20.15 -63.56
CA ALA A 41 15.33 -19.08 -62.60
C ALA A 41 14.01 -18.33 -62.86
N GLU A 42 13.65 -18.10 -64.13
CA GLU A 42 12.38 -17.48 -64.50
C GLU A 42 11.17 -18.39 -64.18
N VAL A 43 11.29 -19.70 -64.44
CA VAL A 43 10.27 -20.69 -64.06
C VAL A 43 10.12 -20.77 -62.54
N ALA A 44 11.21 -20.75 -61.78
CA ALA A 44 11.18 -20.72 -60.32
C ALA A 44 10.48 -19.45 -59.79
N PHE A 45 10.78 -18.27 -60.37
CA PHE A 45 10.10 -17.01 -60.03
C PHE A 45 8.59 -17.06 -60.32
N LYS A 46 8.18 -17.48 -61.53
CA LYS A 46 6.76 -17.61 -61.89
C LYS A 46 6.01 -18.60 -60.99
N THR A 47 6.67 -19.70 -60.61
CA THR A 47 6.13 -20.73 -59.70
C THR A 47 6.02 -20.23 -58.25
N ALA A 48 6.92 -19.33 -57.81
CA ALA A 48 6.81 -18.69 -56.51
C ALA A 48 5.66 -17.66 -56.49
N MET A 49 5.56 -16.82 -57.54
CA MET A 49 4.47 -15.85 -57.70
C MET A 49 3.09 -16.51 -57.71
N SER A 50 2.90 -17.61 -58.44
CA SER A 50 1.60 -18.29 -58.56
C SER A 50 1.16 -19.07 -57.32
N ARG A 51 2.02 -19.21 -56.30
CA ARG A 51 1.72 -19.89 -55.03
C ARG A 51 1.30 -18.95 -53.90
N MET A 52 1.40 -17.64 -54.09
CA MET A 52 1.06 -16.68 -53.03
C MET A 52 -0.46 -16.52 -52.86
N PRO A 53 -0.94 -16.31 -51.62
CA PRO A 53 -2.35 -16.08 -51.38
C PRO A 53 -2.84 -14.79 -52.05
N PRO A 54 -4.09 -14.73 -52.53
CA PRO A 54 -4.66 -13.51 -53.07
C PRO A 54 -4.74 -12.42 -51.98
N GLY A 55 -4.38 -11.19 -52.34
CA GLY A 55 -4.44 -10.04 -51.44
C GLY A 55 -5.88 -9.59 -51.10
N GLU A 56 -6.00 -8.64 -50.17
CA GLU A 56 -7.27 -8.01 -49.80
C GLU A 56 -8.01 -7.45 -51.04
N VAL A 57 -9.31 -7.71 -51.14
CA VAL A 57 -10.15 -7.29 -52.27
C VAL A 57 -10.10 -5.76 -52.43
N PRO A 58 -9.74 -5.19 -53.62
CA PRO A 58 -9.56 -3.74 -53.79
C PRO A 58 -10.76 -2.89 -53.38
N ALA A 59 -11.98 -3.36 -53.64
CA ALA A 59 -13.21 -2.68 -53.24
C ALA A 59 -13.42 -2.64 -51.70
N ALA A 60 -12.88 -3.60 -50.95
CA ALA A 60 -12.88 -3.57 -49.49
C ALA A 60 -11.83 -2.58 -48.96
N ARG A 61 -10.63 -2.58 -49.55
CA ARG A 61 -9.57 -1.60 -49.24
C ARG A 61 -10.02 -0.16 -49.46
N LEU A 62 -10.63 0.13 -50.61
CA LEU A 62 -11.14 1.48 -50.92
C LEU A 62 -12.21 1.95 -49.90
N ARG A 63 -13.10 1.06 -49.47
CA ARG A 63 -14.08 1.37 -48.41
C ARG A 63 -13.43 1.66 -47.06
N ALA A 64 -12.40 0.90 -46.68
CA ALA A 64 -11.66 1.15 -45.44
C ALA A 64 -10.92 2.51 -45.48
N ILE A 65 -10.28 2.83 -46.61
CA ILE A 65 -9.60 4.12 -46.85
C ILE A 65 -10.58 5.30 -46.74
N LEU A 66 -11.75 5.20 -47.38
CA LEU A 66 -12.79 6.25 -47.34
C LEU A 66 -13.48 6.40 -45.97
N ALA A 67 -13.36 5.40 -45.08
CA ALA A 67 -13.90 5.43 -43.72
C ALA A 67 -12.85 5.83 -42.66
N ALA A 68 -11.59 6.01 -43.05
CA ALA A 68 -10.49 6.25 -42.12
C ALA A 68 -10.37 7.73 -41.71
N GLY A 69 -10.00 8.00 -40.46
CA GLY A 69 -9.65 9.35 -39.97
C GLY A 69 -8.33 9.91 -40.54
N ASN A 70 -7.57 9.07 -41.26
CA ASN A 70 -6.44 9.45 -42.11
C ASN A 70 -6.43 8.47 -43.32
N PRO A 71 -7.10 8.82 -44.44
CA PRO A 71 -7.20 7.95 -45.62
C PRO A 71 -5.84 7.59 -46.22
N LEU A 72 -4.86 8.51 -46.19
CA LEU A 72 -3.52 8.29 -46.71
C LEU A 72 -2.76 7.22 -45.89
N LEU A 73 -2.95 7.19 -44.58
CA LEU A 73 -2.35 6.20 -43.68
C LEU A 73 -2.94 4.80 -43.87
N GLU A 74 -4.27 4.66 -43.99
CA GLU A 74 -4.87 3.35 -44.28
C GLU A 74 -4.55 2.86 -45.70
N ALA A 75 -4.41 3.77 -46.67
CA ALA A 75 -3.88 3.40 -47.98
C ALA A 75 -2.46 2.84 -47.87
N ALA A 76 -1.61 3.47 -47.05
CA ALA A 76 -0.23 3.08 -46.81
C ALA A 76 -0.05 1.82 -45.93
N ARG A 77 -1.11 1.32 -45.27
CA ARG A 77 -1.04 0.24 -44.27
C ARG A 77 -0.24 -0.99 -44.75
N PRO A 78 -0.40 -1.54 -45.97
CA PRO A 78 0.38 -2.72 -46.38
C PRO A 78 1.87 -2.43 -46.62
N LEU A 79 2.23 -1.22 -47.07
CA LEU A 79 3.62 -0.81 -47.25
C LEU A 79 4.31 -0.54 -45.91
N LEU A 80 3.60 0.08 -44.96
CA LEU A 80 4.05 0.23 -43.57
C LEU A 80 4.19 -1.13 -42.88
N ARG A 81 3.28 -2.07 -43.15
CA ARG A 81 3.41 -3.45 -42.66
C ARG A 81 4.61 -4.16 -43.27
N ALA A 82 4.84 -4.05 -44.58
CA ALA A 82 5.99 -4.66 -45.22
C ALA A 82 7.33 -4.07 -44.72
N LEU A 83 7.34 -2.79 -44.31
CA LEU A 83 8.49 -2.16 -43.65
C LEU A 83 8.74 -2.71 -42.24
N ALA A 84 7.69 -3.07 -41.50
CA ALA A 84 7.78 -3.66 -40.16
C ALA A 84 8.10 -5.17 -40.19
N ASP A 85 7.47 -5.91 -41.10
CA ASP A 85 7.58 -7.37 -41.28
C ASP A 85 8.67 -7.73 -42.32
N MET A 86 9.72 -6.90 -42.50
CA MET A 86 10.79 -7.16 -43.47
C MET A 86 11.61 -8.40 -43.04
N PRO A 87 11.76 -9.43 -43.90
CA PRO A 87 12.36 -10.71 -43.49
C PRO A 87 13.88 -10.63 -43.32
N ASP A 88 14.41 -11.27 -42.29
CA ASP A 88 15.86 -11.32 -41.99
C ASP A 88 16.67 -12.09 -43.05
N ASN A 89 16.05 -13.07 -43.71
CA ASN A 89 16.68 -14.01 -44.64
C ASN A 89 15.81 -14.32 -45.88
N LEU A 90 16.39 -14.17 -47.08
CA LEU A 90 15.76 -14.49 -48.37
C LEU A 90 16.74 -15.16 -49.33
N THR A 91 16.21 -15.92 -50.29
CA THR A 91 16.95 -16.48 -51.42
C THR A 91 16.94 -15.54 -52.64
N GLY A 92 17.78 -15.81 -53.64
CA GLY A 92 17.83 -15.01 -54.88
C GLY A 92 16.49 -14.92 -55.64
N VAL A 93 15.65 -15.95 -55.56
CA VAL A 93 14.27 -15.89 -56.11
C VAL A 93 13.35 -15.11 -55.17
N GLY A 94 13.49 -15.31 -53.85
CA GLY A 94 12.73 -14.59 -52.82
C GLY A 94 12.92 -13.07 -52.89
N MET A 95 14.14 -12.59 -53.14
CA MET A 95 14.42 -11.16 -53.36
C MET A 95 13.59 -10.58 -54.51
N LYS A 96 13.62 -11.23 -55.68
CA LYS A 96 12.87 -10.79 -56.87
C LYS A 96 11.36 -10.82 -56.62
N VAL A 97 10.86 -11.83 -55.92
CA VAL A 97 9.44 -11.95 -55.52
C VAL A 97 9.03 -10.81 -54.60
N LEU A 98 9.81 -10.53 -53.54
CA LEU A 98 9.55 -9.41 -52.63
C LEU A 98 9.56 -8.06 -53.38
N GLN A 99 10.54 -7.84 -54.26
CA GLN A 99 10.64 -6.60 -55.04
C GLN A 99 9.40 -6.40 -55.93
N GLN A 100 8.95 -7.45 -56.64
CA GLN A 100 7.75 -7.41 -57.47
C GLN A 100 6.48 -7.09 -56.65
N LEU A 101 6.31 -7.75 -55.49
CA LEU A 101 5.18 -7.47 -54.59
C LEU A 101 5.12 -6.01 -54.14
N LEU A 102 6.28 -5.43 -53.79
CA LEU A 102 6.36 -4.03 -53.36
C LEU A 102 6.12 -3.06 -54.52
N GLU A 103 6.54 -3.39 -55.75
CA GLU A 103 6.22 -2.60 -56.94
C GLU A 103 4.72 -2.61 -57.25
N ASP A 104 4.09 -3.78 -57.21
CA ASP A 104 2.64 -3.91 -57.43
C ASP A 104 1.84 -3.24 -56.31
N GLU A 105 2.31 -3.30 -55.06
CA GLU A 105 1.64 -2.65 -53.94
C GLU A 105 1.85 -1.12 -53.90
N VAL A 106 2.99 -0.59 -54.37
CA VAL A 106 3.13 0.87 -54.61
C VAL A 106 2.18 1.33 -55.71
N ARG A 107 1.97 0.53 -56.77
CA ARG A 107 0.96 0.80 -57.81
C ARG A 107 -0.47 0.68 -57.28
N ASN A 108 -0.74 -0.22 -56.34
CA ASN A 108 -2.04 -0.31 -55.65
C ASN A 108 -2.29 0.92 -54.77
N PHE A 109 -1.30 1.29 -53.96
CA PHE A 109 -1.32 2.49 -53.11
C PHE A 109 -1.67 3.75 -53.91
N GLN A 110 -0.94 4.00 -55.01
CA GLN A 110 -1.18 5.17 -55.87
C GLN A 110 -2.60 5.15 -56.47
N ARG A 111 -3.03 4.03 -57.06
CA ARG A 111 -4.39 3.91 -57.63
C ARG A 111 -5.50 4.05 -56.58
N LEU A 112 -5.31 3.53 -55.38
CA LEU A 112 -6.28 3.66 -54.28
C LEU A 112 -6.34 5.09 -53.73
N CYS A 113 -5.21 5.81 -53.68
CA CYS A 113 -5.18 7.23 -53.33
C CYS A 113 -5.90 8.09 -54.38
N GLU A 114 -5.67 7.83 -55.67
CA GLU A 114 -6.39 8.50 -56.77
C GLU A 114 -7.90 8.20 -56.74
N GLN A 115 -8.30 6.94 -56.49
CA GLN A 115 -9.71 6.54 -56.33
C GLN A 115 -10.38 7.14 -55.07
N ALA A 116 -9.63 7.37 -54.01
CA ALA A 116 -10.09 8.02 -52.79
C ALA A 116 -9.99 9.56 -52.83
N ASN A 117 -9.65 10.15 -53.98
CA ASN A 117 -9.49 11.60 -54.19
C ASN A 117 -8.49 12.27 -53.20
N ILE A 118 -7.41 11.56 -52.86
CA ILE A 118 -6.36 12.06 -51.95
C ILE A 118 -5.45 13.04 -52.72
N ARG A 119 -5.03 14.13 -52.05
CA ARG A 119 -4.17 15.18 -52.63
C ARG A 119 -2.90 14.59 -53.26
N ARG A 120 -2.59 14.96 -54.52
CA ARG A 120 -1.57 14.28 -55.35
C ARG A 120 -0.14 14.44 -54.80
N ASP A 121 0.18 15.60 -54.28
CA ASP A 121 1.40 15.90 -53.53
C ASP A 121 1.53 15.05 -52.26
N HIS A 122 0.44 14.87 -51.49
CA HIS A 122 0.42 13.99 -50.32
C HIS A 122 0.68 12.53 -50.72
N MET A 123 0.01 12.04 -51.75
CA MET A 123 0.22 10.69 -52.30
C MET A 123 1.67 10.49 -52.77
N LEU A 124 2.22 11.43 -53.53
CA LEU A 124 3.59 11.35 -54.04
C LEU A 124 4.62 11.42 -52.90
N GLY A 125 4.42 12.31 -51.92
CA GLY A 125 5.27 12.42 -50.74
C GLY A 125 5.27 11.13 -49.90
N ALA A 126 4.08 10.56 -49.65
CA ALA A 126 3.95 9.29 -48.94
C ALA A 126 4.58 8.12 -49.73
N SER A 127 4.29 8.01 -51.04
CA SER A 127 4.88 7.00 -51.91
C SER A 127 6.42 7.08 -51.90
N TYR A 128 6.97 8.30 -51.99
CA TYR A 128 8.42 8.52 -51.96
C TYR A 128 9.04 8.11 -50.61
N CYS A 129 8.40 8.47 -49.50
CA CYS A 129 8.89 8.11 -48.16
C CYS A 129 8.80 6.60 -47.88
N LEU A 130 7.69 5.97 -48.27
CA LEU A 130 7.47 4.53 -48.11
C LEU A 130 8.45 3.72 -48.96
N SER A 131 8.61 4.07 -50.24
CA SER A 131 9.63 3.47 -51.12
C SER A 131 11.02 3.62 -50.51
N THR A 132 11.49 4.85 -50.26
CA THR A 132 12.82 5.11 -49.68
C THR A 132 13.08 4.37 -48.35
N ALA A 133 12.05 4.16 -47.53
CA ALA A 133 12.19 3.40 -46.28
C ALA A 133 12.28 1.89 -46.49
N LEU A 134 11.51 1.34 -47.44
CA LEU A 134 11.62 -0.06 -47.87
C LEU A 134 12.98 -0.34 -48.53
N ASP A 135 13.45 0.58 -49.39
CA ASP A 135 14.80 0.58 -49.96
C ASP A 135 15.86 0.47 -48.83
N GLU A 136 15.80 1.36 -47.83
CA GLU A 136 16.77 1.40 -46.72
C GLU A 136 16.68 0.19 -45.78
N ALA A 137 15.48 -0.32 -45.48
CA ALA A 137 15.30 -1.48 -44.62
C ALA A 137 15.87 -2.74 -45.28
N ALA A 138 15.55 -2.97 -46.56
CA ALA A 138 16.01 -4.13 -47.29
C ALA A 138 17.53 -4.15 -47.48
N MET A 139 18.15 -3.01 -47.80
CA MET A 139 19.62 -2.88 -47.94
C MET A 139 20.40 -3.09 -46.61
N GLN A 140 19.72 -3.18 -45.47
CA GLN A 140 20.32 -3.51 -44.17
C GLN A 140 20.20 -4.99 -43.79
N THR A 141 19.40 -5.78 -44.50
CA THR A 141 19.27 -7.23 -44.26
C THR A 141 20.58 -7.96 -44.52
N GLU A 142 20.71 -9.20 -44.02
CA GLU A 142 21.88 -10.02 -44.35
C GLU A 142 21.82 -10.56 -45.78
N TRP A 143 20.62 -10.84 -46.30
CA TRP A 143 20.45 -11.37 -47.65
C TRP A 143 20.83 -10.38 -48.75
N ASP A 144 20.65 -9.06 -48.55
CA ASP A 144 21.13 -8.08 -49.52
C ASP A 144 22.65 -7.88 -49.38
N ARG A 145 23.13 -7.63 -48.15
CA ARG A 145 24.55 -7.33 -47.87
C ARG A 145 25.52 -8.46 -48.26
N ASN A 146 25.10 -9.72 -48.17
CA ASN A 146 25.96 -10.87 -48.40
C ASN A 146 25.80 -11.50 -49.81
N SER A 147 24.88 -11.00 -50.64
CA SER A 147 24.61 -11.59 -51.96
C SER A 147 25.45 -10.96 -53.09
N PRO A 148 26.25 -11.72 -53.85
CA PRO A 148 26.98 -11.20 -55.00
C PRO A 148 26.05 -10.57 -56.04
N GLY A 149 26.23 -9.28 -56.33
CA GLY A 149 25.41 -8.52 -57.28
C GLY A 149 24.14 -7.89 -56.69
N ALA A 150 23.86 -8.05 -55.39
CA ALA A 150 22.76 -7.38 -54.72
C ALA A 150 23.17 -6.01 -54.18
N LYS A 151 22.31 -5.01 -54.43
CA LYS A 151 22.22 -3.69 -53.77
C LYS A 151 20.75 -3.26 -53.77
N TRP A 152 19.95 -4.20 -53.33
CA TRP A 152 18.52 -4.39 -53.49
C TRP A 152 18.03 -4.41 -54.95
N SER A 153 17.60 -5.59 -55.38
CA SER A 153 18.00 -6.18 -56.66
C SER A 153 17.95 -5.25 -57.88
N THR A 154 19.13 -4.84 -58.35
CA THR A 154 19.43 -4.02 -59.56
C THR A 154 18.83 -2.61 -59.68
N LYS A 155 17.64 -2.30 -59.16
CA LYS A 155 17.10 -0.91 -59.11
C LYS A 155 16.03 -0.76 -58.01
N THR A 156 16.19 0.22 -57.14
CA THR A 156 15.32 0.43 -55.96
C THR A 156 13.94 1.05 -56.30
N LEU A 157 12.99 1.08 -55.36
CA LEU A 157 11.65 1.65 -55.60
C LEU A 157 11.72 3.16 -55.72
N ALA A 158 12.53 3.84 -54.88
CA ALA A 158 12.76 5.28 -55.04
C ALA A 158 13.33 5.60 -56.43
N ALA A 159 14.24 4.77 -56.94
CA ALA A 159 14.81 4.91 -58.28
C ALA A 159 13.83 4.52 -59.41
N LYS A 160 12.89 3.60 -59.17
CA LYS A 160 11.87 3.15 -60.15
C LYS A 160 10.67 4.08 -60.26
N PHE A 161 10.20 4.66 -59.15
CA PHE A 161 8.98 5.48 -59.11
C PHE A 161 9.24 6.99 -59.01
N HIS A 162 10.39 7.41 -58.47
CA HIS A 162 10.71 8.82 -58.16
C HIS A 162 12.07 9.27 -58.69
N GLU A 163 12.70 8.45 -59.54
CA GLU A 163 14.03 8.65 -60.16
C GLU A 163 15.17 8.95 -59.16
N ASP A 164 15.00 8.61 -57.88
CA ASP A 164 15.95 8.96 -56.82
C ASP A 164 16.87 7.80 -56.44
N VAL A 165 18.17 8.10 -56.39
CA VAL A 165 19.24 7.16 -56.03
C VAL A 165 19.92 7.56 -54.71
N LYS A 166 19.50 8.66 -54.07
CA LYS A 166 20.10 9.24 -52.84
C LYS A 166 19.06 9.56 -51.77
N GLY A 167 18.01 8.74 -51.66
CA GLY A 167 16.74 9.11 -51.01
C GLY A 167 16.80 9.60 -49.55
N GLY A 168 17.83 9.21 -48.79
CA GLY A 168 17.96 9.53 -47.37
C GLY A 168 17.96 11.02 -46.98
N VAL A 169 18.24 11.95 -47.91
CA VAL A 169 18.24 13.40 -47.63
C VAL A 169 16.86 14.04 -47.82
N LYS A 170 16.18 13.78 -48.95
CA LYS A 170 15.05 14.64 -49.37
C LYS A 170 13.82 14.47 -48.47
N ILE A 171 13.69 13.36 -47.74
CA ILE A 171 12.64 13.17 -46.74
C ILE A 171 12.72 14.24 -45.64
N PHE A 172 13.92 14.60 -45.17
CA PHE A 172 14.07 15.63 -44.14
C PHE A 172 13.86 17.05 -44.70
N ASN A 173 14.19 17.29 -45.97
CA ASN A 173 13.85 18.52 -46.69
C ASN A 173 12.35 18.61 -47.06
N LEU A 174 11.65 17.48 -47.15
CA LEU A 174 10.20 17.41 -47.27
C LEU A 174 9.56 17.73 -45.91
N ILE A 175 9.99 17.06 -44.83
CA ILE A 175 9.55 17.35 -43.46
C ILE A 175 9.66 18.84 -43.14
N GLY A 176 10.80 19.49 -43.45
CA GLY A 176 10.98 20.92 -43.23
C GLY A 176 9.87 21.78 -43.85
N ARG A 177 9.52 21.53 -45.12
CA ARG A 177 8.45 22.25 -45.84
C ARG A 177 7.05 21.90 -45.34
N LEU A 178 6.79 20.64 -45.01
CA LEU A 178 5.48 20.23 -44.46
C LEU A 178 5.21 20.84 -43.08
N LEU A 179 6.24 21.28 -42.37
CA LEU A 179 6.11 21.96 -41.07
C LEU A 179 5.86 23.48 -41.19
N GLU A 180 5.99 24.06 -42.39
CA GLU A 180 5.64 25.47 -42.65
C GLU A 180 4.12 25.67 -42.61
N ASP A 181 3.35 24.74 -43.18
CA ASP A 181 1.90 24.59 -42.96
C ASP A 181 1.57 23.17 -42.47
N SER A 182 1.80 22.94 -41.17
CA SER A 182 1.55 21.64 -40.58
C SER A 182 0.07 21.25 -40.53
N HIS A 183 -0.87 22.20 -40.70
CA HIS A 183 -2.31 21.92 -40.61
C HIS A 183 -2.85 21.32 -41.91
N GLU A 184 -2.45 21.84 -43.08
CA GLU A 184 -2.83 21.21 -44.34
C GLU A 184 -2.19 19.82 -44.51
N HIS A 185 -1.01 19.58 -43.93
CA HIS A 185 -0.19 18.41 -44.21
C HIS A 185 -0.25 17.27 -43.17
N LEU A 186 -1.15 17.34 -42.17
CA LEU A 186 -1.23 16.37 -41.04
C LEU A 186 -1.23 14.89 -41.47
N ASP A 187 -2.00 14.52 -42.49
CA ASP A 187 -2.11 13.13 -42.95
C ASP A 187 -0.77 12.57 -43.46
N LEU A 188 0.00 13.39 -44.21
CA LEU A 188 1.33 13.01 -44.69
C LEU A 188 2.38 13.06 -43.57
N ILE A 189 2.32 14.07 -42.70
CA ILE A 189 3.17 14.16 -41.51
C ILE A 189 3.03 12.90 -40.65
N GLU A 190 1.81 12.36 -40.50
CA GLU A 190 1.58 11.13 -39.77
C GLU A 190 2.16 9.90 -40.46
N VAL A 191 2.00 9.74 -41.79
CA VAL A 191 2.63 8.64 -42.53
C VAL A 191 4.15 8.68 -42.39
N ILE A 192 4.76 9.87 -42.50
CA ILE A 192 6.19 10.07 -42.27
C ILE A 192 6.58 9.73 -40.83
N TYR A 193 5.79 10.14 -39.83
CA TYR A 193 6.00 9.78 -38.43
C TYR A 193 5.97 8.26 -38.21
N ARG A 194 5.07 7.51 -38.88
CA ARG A 194 5.08 6.04 -38.85
C ARG A 194 6.36 5.47 -39.46
N VAL A 195 6.79 5.98 -40.62
CA VAL A 195 8.06 5.59 -41.29
C VAL A 195 9.28 5.81 -40.38
N LEU A 196 9.40 6.99 -39.74
CA LEU A 196 10.48 7.26 -38.78
C LEU A 196 10.39 6.36 -37.53
N SER A 197 9.17 6.03 -37.09
CA SER A 197 8.95 5.16 -35.93
C SER A 197 9.28 3.69 -36.21
N LEU A 198 9.16 3.24 -37.46
CA LEU A 198 9.54 1.90 -37.94
C LEU A 198 11.04 1.73 -38.24
N GLY A 199 11.87 2.73 -37.90
CA GLY A 199 13.32 2.58 -37.90
C GLY A 199 14.06 3.08 -39.15
N PHE A 200 13.38 3.73 -40.08
CA PHE A 200 14.04 4.55 -41.10
C PHE A 200 14.88 5.66 -40.45
N MET A 201 16.10 5.90 -40.93
CA MET A 201 16.99 6.95 -40.43
C MET A 201 17.58 7.83 -41.54
N GLY A 202 17.66 7.36 -42.78
CA GLY A 202 18.25 8.11 -43.88
C GLY A 202 19.68 8.54 -43.56
N THR A 203 20.01 9.80 -43.86
CA THR A 203 21.34 10.35 -43.54
C THR A 203 21.67 10.44 -42.06
N TYR A 204 20.72 10.27 -41.14
CA TYR A 204 21.04 10.18 -39.71
C TYR A 204 21.63 8.84 -39.29
N ARG A 205 21.62 7.81 -40.15
CA ARG A 205 22.24 6.50 -39.87
C ARG A 205 23.77 6.56 -39.76
N THR A 206 24.42 7.51 -40.46
CA THR A 206 25.89 7.65 -40.53
C THR A 206 26.44 8.83 -39.72
N LEU A 207 25.59 9.59 -39.02
CA LEU A 207 25.98 10.75 -38.22
C LEU A 207 26.12 10.38 -36.73
N ALA A 208 27.17 10.86 -36.06
CA ALA A 208 27.46 10.52 -34.67
C ALA A 208 26.32 10.91 -33.68
N ASP A 209 25.76 12.11 -33.80
CA ASP A 209 24.56 12.53 -33.07
C ASP A 209 23.24 12.09 -33.73
N GLY A 210 23.31 11.26 -34.78
CA GLY A 210 22.23 11.01 -35.72
C GLY A 210 20.96 10.49 -35.06
N ALA A 211 21.07 9.48 -34.20
CA ALA A 211 19.94 8.94 -33.45
C ALA A 211 19.24 9.99 -32.57
N ARG A 212 20.00 10.91 -31.93
CA ARG A 212 19.43 11.98 -31.09
C ARG A 212 18.69 13.01 -31.94
N ARG A 213 19.23 13.39 -33.11
CA ARG A 213 18.59 14.33 -34.04
C ARG A 213 17.32 13.72 -34.66
N HIS A 214 17.40 12.45 -35.05
CA HIS A 214 16.27 11.70 -35.59
C HIS A 214 15.11 11.59 -34.59
N ASP A 215 15.39 11.24 -33.33
CA ASP A 215 14.37 11.21 -32.28
C ASP A 215 13.78 12.61 -32.00
N GLY A 216 14.60 13.67 -32.03
CA GLY A 216 14.12 15.05 -31.96
C GLY A 216 13.10 15.40 -33.04
N ILE A 217 13.37 15.01 -34.29
CA ILE A 217 12.42 15.17 -35.42
C ILE A 217 11.15 14.34 -35.16
N ARG A 218 11.29 13.08 -34.76
CA ARG A 218 10.15 12.19 -34.47
C ARG A 218 9.23 12.76 -33.38
N ARG A 219 9.77 13.32 -32.30
CA ARG A 219 9.00 14.01 -31.24
C ARG A 219 8.30 15.26 -31.77
N LEU A 220 8.96 16.04 -32.64
CA LEU A 220 8.37 17.25 -33.23
C LEU A 220 7.18 16.89 -34.12
N LEU A 221 7.30 15.86 -34.98
CA LEU A 221 6.17 15.38 -35.78
C LEU A 221 5.03 14.85 -34.91
N PHE A 222 5.34 14.08 -33.86
CA PHE A 222 4.33 13.60 -32.90
C PHE A 222 3.55 14.76 -32.27
N ASN A 223 4.24 15.78 -31.77
CA ASN A 223 3.59 16.95 -31.18
C ASN A 223 2.67 17.64 -32.20
N LYS A 224 3.09 17.82 -33.47
CA LYS A 224 2.23 18.40 -34.50
C LYS A 224 1.00 17.55 -34.85
N ILE A 225 1.11 16.22 -34.82
CA ILE A 225 -0.06 15.33 -34.99
C ILE A 225 -1.02 15.47 -33.79
N GLN A 226 -0.50 15.59 -32.57
CA GLN A 226 -1.30 15.77 -31.35
C GLN A 226 -1.88 17.19 -31.19
N GLU A 227 -1.26 18.21 -31.78
CA GLU A 227 -1.82 19.58 -31.88
C GLU A 227 -2.91 19.66 -32.95
N GLY A 228 -2.74 18.95 -34.08
CA GLY A 228 -3.62 19.03 -35.24
C GLY A 228 -4.82 18.09 -35.24
N ARG A 229 -4.75 16.95 -34.55
CA ARG A 229 -5.90 16.03 -34.39
C ARG A 229 -6.56 16.24 -33.02
N ASN A 230 -7.89 16.18 -33.00
CA ASN A 230 -8.67 16.18 -31.75
C ASN A 230 -8.15 15.11 -30.79
N PRO A 231 -8.20 15.36 -29.46
CA PRO A 231 -7.66 14.45 -28.47
C PRO A 231 -8.27 13.05 -28.64
N LEU A 232 -7.40 12.05 -28.78
CA LEU A 232 -7.79 10.65 -28.88
C LEU A 232 -8.76 10.31 -27.73
N PRO A 233 -9.95 9.74 -28.00
CA PRO A 233 -10.86 9.35 -26.93
C PRO A 233 -10.14 8.33 -26.04
N LEU A 234 -10.15 8.54 -24.71
CA LEU A 234 -9.47 7.65 -23.76
C LEU A 234 -10.02 6.21 -23.76
N ALA A 235 -11.14 5.97 -24.44
CA ALA A 235 -11.61 4.64 -24.80
C ALA A 235 -10.64 3.98 -25.79
N LEU A 236 -9.80 3.07 -25.27
CA LEU A 236 -8.85 2.25 -26.04
C LEU A 236 -9.48 1.47 -27.21
N SER A 237 -10.81 1.30 -27.21
CA SER A 237 -11.59 1.06 -28.41
C SER A 237 -12.99 1.69 -28.24
N PRO A 238 -13.36 2.73 -29.02
CA PRO A 238 -14.70 3.34 -28.97
C PRO A 238 -15.82 2.43 -29.46
N HIS A 239 -15.49 1.36 -30.20
CA HIS A 239 -16.42 0.41 -30.80
C HIS A 239 -16.02 -1.03 -30.42
N ALA A 240 -15.82 -1.27 -29.13
CA ALA A 240 -15.43 -2.56 -28.57
C ALA A 240 -16.59 -3.58 -28.51
N ASP A 241 -17.16 -3.94 -29.66
CA ASP A 241 -18.17 -4.98 -29.80
C ASP A 241 -17.60 -6.36 -29.42
N SER A 242 -17.62 -6.62 -28.11
CA SER A 242 -17.06 -7.81 -27.50
C SER A 242 -18.00 -8.99 -27.72
N THR A 243 -17.77 -9.73 -28.81
CA THR A 243 -18.53 -10.96 -29.13
C THR A 243 -18.48 -12.01 -28.01
N ALA A 244 -17.43 -11.97 -27.18
CA ALA A 244 -17.25 -12.79 -25.99
C ALA A 244 -18.30 -12.49 -24.90
N HIS A 245 -19.39 -13.27 -24.89
CA HIS A 245 -20.43 -13.27 -23.86
C HIS A 245 -19.95 -13.91 -22.54
N GLY A 246 -18.94 -13.30 -21.92
CA GLY A 246 -18.38 -13.72 -20.64
C GLY A 246 -19.35 -13.49 -19.48
N LYS A 247 -20.15 -14.52 -19.12
CA LYS A 247 -20.97 -14.53 -17.90
C LYS A 247 -20.12 -14.54 -16.63
N ARG A 248 -19.50 -13.39 -16.31
CA ARG A 248 -18.96 -13.14 -14.96
C ARG A 248 -20.12 -13.12 -13.97
N LEU A 249 -20.16 -14.09 -13.07
CA LEU A 249 -21.04 -14.07 -11.89
C LEU A 249 -20.56 -12.97 -10.93
N SER A 250 -20.92 -11.73 -11.21
CA SER A 250 -20.65 -10.60 -10.33
C SER A 250 -21.54 -10.69 -9.09
N LEU A 251 -20.94 -11.02 -7.96
CA LEU A 251 -21.58 -11.01 -6.64
C LEU A 251 -22.04 -9.61 -6.19
N TRP A 252 -21.76 -8.56 -6.97
CA TRP A 252 -22.21 -7.18 -6.74
C TRP A 252 -23.36 -6.73 -7.67
N ASN A 253 -23.76 -7.54 -8.65
CA ASN A 253 -24.86 -7.18 -9.57
C ASN A 253 -26.25 -7.64 -9.09
N PHE A 254 -26.39 -8.06 -7.84
CA PHE A 254 -27.71 -8.31 -7.25
C PHE A 254 -28.48 -6.99 -7.08
N PRO A 255 -29.72 -6.87 -7.58
CA PRO A 255 -30.57 -5.71 -7.31
C PRO A 255 -30.69 -5.43 -5.80
N ALA A 256 -30.54 -4.17 -5.39
CA ALA A 256 -30.45 -3.79 -3.98
C ALA A 256 -31.64 -4.25 -3.12
N TRP A 257 -32.83 -4.45 -3.71
CA TRP A 257 -33.98 -5.01 -3.00
C TRP A 257 -33.72 -6.43 -2.45
N ILE A 258 -32.87 -7.23 -3.10
CA ILE A 258 -32.51 -8.58 -2.66
C ILE A 258 -31.59 -8.54 -1.43
N SER A 259 -30.61 -7.63 -1.40
CA SER A 259 -29.76 -7.49 -0.21
C SER A 259 -30.55 -6.90 0.97
N PHE A 260 -31.49 -5.98 0.73
CA PHE A 260 -32.40 -5.49 1.76
C PHE A 260 -33.35 -6.57 2.30
N THR A 261 -33.94 -7.44 1.46
CA THR A 261 -34.82 -8.51 1.95
C THR A 261 -34.06 -9.59 2.71
N VAL A 262 -32.87 -9.99 2.24
CA VAL A 262 -32.01 -10.96 2.96
C VAL A 262 -31.54 -10.39 4.30
N LEU A 263 -31.09 -9.13 4.35
CA LEU A 263 -30.71 -8.47 5.59
C LEU A 263 -31.90 -8.33 6.55
N GLY A 264 -33.07 -7.93 6.06
CA GLY A 264 -34.30 -7.83 6.84
C GLY A 264 -34.74 -9.17 7.44
N LEU A 265 -34.64 -10.26 6.68
CA LEU A 265 -34.96 -11.61 7.14
C LEU A 265 -33.96 -12.09 8.22
N ALA A 266 -32.66 -11.82 8.03
CA ALA A 266 -31.63 -12.12 9.01
C ALA A 266 -31.82 -11.35 10.33
N LEU A 267 -32.16 -10.05 10.25
CA LEU A 267 -32.46 -9.23 11.42
C LEU A 267 -33.74 -9.68 12.13
N LEU A 268 -34.78 -10.10 11.40
CA LEU A 268 -35.99 -10.70 11.99
C LEU A 268 -35.70 -12.01 12.72
N GLY A 269 -34.87 -12.88 12.13
CA GLY A 269 -34.43 -14.12 12.78
C GLY A 269 -33.61 -13.85 14.05
N LEU A 270 -32.67 -12.90 13.99
CA LEU A 270 -31.84 -12.49 15.13
C LEU A 270 -32.69 -11.87 16.26
N PHE A 271 -33.65 -11.01 15.92
CA PHE A 271 -34.61 -10.44 16.88
C PHE A 271 -35.50 -11.53 17.50
N GLY A 272 -36.00 -12.48 16.70
CA GLY A 272 -36.78 -13.62 17.18
C GLY A 272 -35.99 -14.50 18.15
N TRP A 273 -34.72 -14.78 17.85
CA TRP A 273 -33.82 -15.54 18.72
C TRP A 273 -33.53 -14.82 20.04
N PHE A 274 -33.12 -13.54 20.00
CA PHE A 274 -32.90 -12.77 21.23
C PHE A 274 -34.18 -12.63 22.07
N LYS A 275 -35.34 -12.40 21.43
CA LYS A 275 -36.63 -12.33 22.12
C LYS A 275 -36.97 -13.66 22.79
N TYR A 276 -36.78 -14.79 22.10
CA TYR A 276 -37.01 -16.12 22.67
C TYR A 276 -36.09 -16.38 23.88
N HIS A 277 -34.80 -16.10 23.73
CA HIS A 277 -33.80 -16.28 24.79
C HIS A 277 -34.15 -15.46 26.04
N LEU A 278 -34.43 -14.15 25.87
CA LEU A 278 -34.81 -13.25 26.95
C LEU A 278 -36.11 -13.69 27.66
N LEU A 279 -37.10 -14.17 26.91
CA LEU A 279 -38.36 -14.67 27.49
C LEU A 279 -38.15 -15.97 28.27
N SER A 280 -37.29 -16.86 27.77
CA SER A 280 -37.00 -18.15 28.42
C SER A 280 -36.24 -17.99 29.75
N GLU A 281 -35.34 -17.00 29.84
CA GLU A 281 -34.65 -16.69 31.10
C GLU A 281 -35.52 -15.85 32.05
N GLY A 282 -36.33 -14.94 31.50
CA GLY A 282 -37.25 -14.10 32.27
C GLY A 282 -38.22 -14.89 33.15
N ALA A 283 -38.83 -15.97 32.62
CA ALA A 283 -39.75 -16.81 33.38
C ALA A 283 -39.09 -17.48 34.62
N LEU A 284 -37.81 -17.85 34.52
CA LEU A 284 -37.05 -18.41 35.63
C LEU A 284 -36.68 -17.33 36.66
N LEU A 285 -36.46 -16.09 36.21
CA LEU A 285 -36.21 -14.95 37.08
C LEU A 285 -37.48 -14.50 37.84
N GLU A 286 -38.64 -14.42 37.18
CA GLU A 286 -39.93 -14.11 37.84
C GLU A 286 -40.24 -15.10 38.96
N THR A 287 -40.03 -16.40 38.70
CA THR A 287 -40.20 -17.47 39.70
C THR A 287 -39.33 -17.20 40.94
N ARG A 288 -38.05 -16.85 40.74
CA ARG A 288 -37.12 -16.52 41.84
C ARG A 288 -37.49 -15.22 42.56
N ILE A 289 -38.00 -14.20 41.87
CA ILE A 289 -38.45 -12.94 42.49
C ILE A 289 -39.65 -13.20 43.41
N ILE A 290 -40.61 -14.01 42.97
CA ILE A 290 -41.76 -14.42 43.80
C ILE A 290 -41.31 -15.26 45.01
N GLU A 291 -40.30 -16.11 44.84
CA GLU A 291 -39.73 -16.92 45.91
C GLU A 291 -38.97 -16.08 46.95
N ILE A 292 -38.09 -15.17 46.52
CA ILE A 292 -37.40 -14.20 47.39
C ILE A 292 -38.41 -13.32 48.13
N GLY A 293 -39.47 -12.85 47.44
CA GLY A 293 -40.56 -12.07 48.05
C GLY A 293 -41.39 -12.83 49.10
N ARG A 294 -41.21 -14.14 49.24
CA ARG A 294 -41.80 -14.99 50.29
C ARG A 294 -40.82 -15.34 51.41
N MET A 295 -39.52 -15.07 51.24
CA MET A 295 -38.53 -15.25 52.30
C MET A 295 -38.55 -14.04 53.24
N THR A 296 -38.81 -14.27 54.54
CA THR A 296 -38.53 -13.26 55.56
C THR A 296 -37.03 -12.96 55.57
N PRO A 297 -36.59 -11.68 55.53
CA PRO A 297 -35.18 -11.36 55.48
C PRO A 297 -34.46 -11.91 56.73
N PRO A 298 -33.25 -12.49 56.60
CA PRO A 298 -32.51 -12.98 57.75
C PRO A 298 -32.20 -11.81 58.70
N PRO A 299 -32.31 -12.02 60.03
CA PRO A 299 -32.01 -10.96 61.00
C PRO A 299 -30.56 -10.51 60.85
N ALA A 300 -30.33 -9.20 60.87
CA ALA A 300 -29.01 -8.62 60.64
C ALA A 300 -27.96 -9.21 61.61
N PRO A 301 -26.74 -9.53 61.12
CA PRO A 301 -25.71 -10.16 61.94
C PRO A 301 -25.33 -9.26 63.11
N ARG A 302 -25.36 -9.81 64.33
CA ARG A 302 -24.96 -9.09 65.54
C ARG A 302 -23.45 -8.92 65.55
N VAL A 303 -22.98 -7.69 65.45
CA VAL A 303 -21.59 -7.31 65.75
C VAL A 303 -21.35 -7.54 67.24
N PRO A 304 -20.24 -8.18 67.67
CA PRO A 304 -19.94 -8.37 69.09
C PRO A 304 -19.75 -7.02 69.79
N ARG A 305 -20.23 -6.90 71.02
CA ARG A 305 -20.19 -5.64 71.79
C ARG A 305 -18.86 -5.50 72.53
N LEU A 306 -18.30 -4.29 72.59
CA LEU A 306 -16.99 -4.08 73.20
C LEU A 306 -17.04 -4.28 74.72
N ARG A 307 -18.22 -4.10 75.35
CA ARG A 307 -18.48 -4.45 76.75
C ARG A 307 -18.31 -5.94 77.03
N GLU A 308 -18.85 -6.81 76.17
CA GLU A 308 -18.80 -8.29 76.32
C GLU A 308 -17.35 -8.81 76.20
N LEU A 309 -16.48 -8.12 75.47
CA LEU A 309 -15.08 -8.48 75.27
C LEU A 309 -14.13 -7.97 76.37
N LEU A 310 -14.60 -7.04 77.22
CA LEU A 310 -13.81 -6.36 78.26
C LEU A 310 -14.35 -6.57 79.68
N GLU A 311 -15.26 -7.53 79.89
CA GLU A 311 -15.91 -7.77 81.20
C GLU A 311 -14.90 -8.01 82.34
N ASN A 312 -13.82 -8.74 82.07
CA ASN A 312 -12.77 -9.00 83.06
C ASN A 312 -12.06 -7.72 83.52
N GLU A 313 -11.77 -6.80 82.61
CA GLU A 313 -11.06 -5.55 82.91
C GLU A 313 -11.97 -4.46 83.48
N ILE A 314 -13.28 -4.54 83.21
CA ILE A 314 -14.34 -3.79 83.90
C ILE A 314 -14.50 -4.30 85.33
N ALA A 315 -14.55 -5.63 85.55
CA ALA A 315 -14.62 -6.25 86.87
C ALA A 315 -13.38 -5.95 87.73
N ALA A 316 -12.20 -5.89 87.11
CA ALA A 316 -10.97 -5.41 87.74
C ALA A 316 -10.94 -3.89 88.00
N ASN A 317 -12.01 -3.14 87.66
CA ASN A 317 -12.18 -1.71 87.91
C ASN A 317 -11.08 -0.84 87.25
N MET A 318 -10.45 -1.34 86.18
CA MET A 318 -9.41 -0.64 85.42
C MET A 318 -9.98 0.23 84.30
N VAL A 319 -11.12 -0.19 83.74
CA VAL A 319 -11.77 0.39 82.56
C VAL A 319 -13.26 0.55 82.83
N SER A 320 -13.89 1.58 82.25
CA SER A 320 -15.35 1.68 82.13
C SER A 320 -15.73 1.76 80.65
N VAL A 321 -16.78 1.04 80.24
CA VAL A 321 -17.20 0.92 78.84
C VAL A 321 -18.66 1.34 78.72
N ASP A 322 -18.90 2.44 78.00
CA ASP A 322 -20.23 2.96 77.68
C ASP A 322 -20.53 2.72 76.20
N GLU A 323 -21.72 2.18 75.89
CA GLU A 323 -22.09 1.77 74.53
C GLU A 323 -23.55 2.09 74.21
N ASP A 324 -23.74 2.86 73.16
CA ASP A 324 -25.02 3.12 72.48
C ASP A 324 -24.98 2.52 71.06
N ALA A 325 -26.13 2.41 70.40
CA ALA A 325 -26.32 1.78 69.09
C ALA A 325 -25.49 2.38 67.94
N ARG A 326 -24.77 3.48 68.15
CA ARG A 326 -23.85 4.13 67.18
C ARG A 326 -22.54 4.62 67.80
N HIS A 327 -22.19 4.24 69.03
CA HIS A 327 -21.03 4.78 69.73
C HIS A 327 -20.55 3.86 70.86
N SER A 328 -19.27 3.47 70.84
CA SER A 328 -18.62 2.75 71.95
C SER A 328 -17.48 3.59 72.51
N THR A 329 -17.53 3.96 73.80
CA THR A 329 -16.47 4.70 74.50
C THR A 329 -15.86 3.89 75.63
N VAL A 330 -14.53 3.77 75.59
CA VAL A 330 -13.70 3.07 76.57
C VAL A 330 -12.94 4.10 77.40
N THR A 331 -13.28 4.22 78.69
CA THR A 331 -12.70 5.21 79.61
C THR A 331 -11.70 4.55 80.56
N PHE A 332 -10.47 5.06 80.56
CA PHE A 332 -9.37 4.62 81.42
C PHE A 332 -9.04 5.67 82.47
N ARG A 333 -8.76 5.23 83.71
CA ARG A 333 -8.27 6.14 84.75
C ARG A 333 -6.84 6.56 84.47
N GLY A 334 -6.58 7.86 84.43
CA GLY A 334 -5.30 8.45 84.08
C GLY A 334 -4.18 8.10 85.05
N ASP A 335 -4.52 7.82 86.32
CA ASP A 335 -3.57 7.37 87.35
C ASP A 335 -3.11 5.91 87.18
N ALA A 336 -3.85 5.09 86.42
CA ALA A 336 -3.41 3.75 86.03
C ALA A 336 -2.59 3.78 84.72
N MET A 337 -3.00 4.64 83.79
CA MET A 337 -2.37 4.82 82.48
C MET A 337 -1.02 5.55 82.52
N PHE A 338 -0.84 6.56 83.38
CA PHE A 338 0.34 7.43 83.38
C PHE A 338 0.88 7.67 84.78
N ALA A 339 2.20 7.82 84.90
CA ALA A 339 2.81 8.35 86.11
C ALA A 339 2.32 9.80 86.40
N PRO A 340 2.26 10.24 87.68
CA PRO A 340 1.91 11.62 88.04
C PRO A 340 2.78 12.65 87.31
N GLY A 341 2.15 13.53 86.51
CA GLY A 341 2.83 14.54 85.69
C GLY A 341 3.55 14.02 84.43
N GLY A 342 3.65 12.71 84.23
CA GLY A 342 4.24 12.09 83.03
C GLY A 342 3.27 11.99 81.84
N ILE A 343 3.81 11.68 80.66
CA ILE A 343 3.02 11.34 79.45
C ILE A 343 3.22 9.88 79.02
N ASP A 344 4.24 9.23 79.56
CA ASP A 344 4.66 7.89 79.20
C ASP A 344 3.65 6.87 79.75
N VAL A 345 3.13 6.01 78.87
CA VAL A 345 2.14 4.99 79.22
C VAL A 345 2.81 3.93 80.10
N ASN A 346 2.17 3.60 81.21
CA ASN A 346 2.61 2.55 82.12
C ASN A 346 2.66 1.19 81.40
N ALA A 347 3.82 0.54 81.40
CA ALA A 347 4.04 -0.74 80.71
C ALA A 347 3.08 -1.86 81.16
N ALA A 348 2.52 -1.78 82.38
CA ALA A 348 1.48 -2.70 82.84
C ALA A 348 0.17 -2.60 82.03
N MET A 349 -0.10 -1.45 81.40
CA MET A 349 -1.31 -1.19 80.60
C MET A 349 -1.14 -1.51 79.11
N THR A 350 0.10 -1.68 78.62
CA THR A 350 0.37 -1.99 77.20
C THR A 350 -0.37 -3.24 76.69
N PRO A 351 -0.45 -4.37 77.43
CA PRO A 351 -1.22 -5.55 76.97
C PRO A 351 -2.71 -5.26 76.77
N LEU A 352 -3.28 -4.38 77.60
CA LEU A 352 -4.69 -3.97 77.51
C LEU A 352 -4.94 -3.03 76.33
N ILE A 353 -4.01 -2.11 76.03
CA ILE A 353 -4.06 -1.30 74.81
C ILE A 353 -3.96 -2.18 73.56
N VAL A 354 -3.10 -3.20 73.56
CA VAL A 354 -2.99 -4.17 72.44
C VAL A 354 -4.27 -4.99 72.27
N LYS A 355 -4.88 -5.48 73.35
CA LYS A 355 -6.19 -6.17 73.30
C LYS A 355 -7.25 -5.28 72.65
N ILE A 356 -7.33 -4.02 73.08
CA ILE A 356 -8.35 -3.06 72.62
C ILE A 356 -8.08 -2.61 71.18
N ALA A 357 -6.83 -2.41 70.79
CA ALA A 357 -6.43 -2.18 69.39
C ALA A 357 -6.87 -3.33 68.47
N GLY A 358 -6.72 -4.58 68.92
CA GLY A 358 -7.13 -5.77 68.16
C GLY A 358 -8.64 -5.82 67.88
N GLU A 359 -9.48 -5.42 68.84
CA GLU A 359 -10.94 -5.38 68.65
C GLU A 359 -11.39 -4.13 67.87
N VAL A 360 -10.80 -2.96 68.16
CA VAL A 360 -11.06 -1.70 67.44
C VAL A 360 -10.63 -1.78 65.96
N ALA A 361 -9.63 -2.61 65.62
CA ALA A 361 -9.26 -2.89 64.24
C ALA A 361 -10.34 -3.69 63.48
N ARG A 362 -11.12 -4.55 64.16
CA ARG A 362 -12.19 -5.39 63.55
C ARG A 362 -13.47 -4.61 63.27
N VAL A 363 -13.79 -3.61 64.10
CA VAL A 363 -14.97 -2.75 63.93
C VAL A 363 -14.60 -1.58 62.98
N PRO A 364 -15.40 -1.24 61.96
CA PRO A 364 -15.18 -0.03 61.15
C PRO A 364 -15.46 1.25 61.95
N GLY A 365 -14.98 2.40 61.48
CA GLY A 365 -15.25 3.72 62.08
C GLY A 365 -14.03 4.53 62.48
N ARG A 366 -14.22 5.79 62.87
CA ARG A 366 -13.16 6.66 63.41
C ARG A 366 -12.93 6.39 64.90
N VAL A 367 -11.67 6.45 65.33
CA VAL A 367 -11.20 6.22 66.68
C VAL A 367 -10.64 7.53 67.24
N THR A 368 -11.36 8.16 68.16
CA THR A 368 -10.96 9.43 68.80
C THR A 368 -10.44 9.16 70.20
N VAL A 369 -9.18 9.49 70.46
CA VAL A 369 -8.54 9.39 71.78
C VAL A 369 -8.55 10.77 72.43
N THR A 370 -9.28 10.92 73.53
CA THR A 370 -9.46 12.20 74.22
C THR A 370 -8.82 12.15 75.61
N GLY A 371 -7.83 13.02 75.84
CA GLY A 371 -7.13 13.14 77.12
C GLY A 371 -7.68 14.24 78.02
N TYR A 372 -7.74 13.98 79.32
CA TYR A 372 -8.20 14.91 80.36
C TYR A 372 -7.27 14.95 81.58
N THR A 373 -7.33 16.06 82.31
CA THR A 373 -6.63 16.31 83.57
C THR A 373 -7.62 16.73 84.66
N ASP A 374 -7.15 16.87 85.90
CA ASP A 374 -7.89 17.62 86.91
C ASP A 374 -7.72 19.14 86.73
N ASN A 375 -8.34 19.90 87.64
CA ASN A 375 -8.37 21.37 87.64
C ASN A 375 -7.16 22.05 88.29
N LEU A 376 -6.15 21.32 88.74
CA LEU A 376 -4.94 21.92 89.33
C LEU A 376 -4.00 22.38 88.19
N PRO A 377 -3.54 23.66 88.18
CA PRO A 377 -2.63 24.14 87.15
C PRO A 377 -1.30 23.39 87.18
N ILE A 378 -0.93 22.78 86.06
CA ILE A 378 0.36 22.09 85.91
C ILE A 378 1.53 23.08 86.09
N ARG A 379 2.52 22.69 86.89
CA ARG A 379 3.80 23.42 87.04
C ARG A 379 4.93 22.61 86.41
N SER A 380 4.87 22.43 85.09
CA SER A 380 5.87 21.69 84.31
C SER A 380 6.80 22.63 83.56
N ARG A 381 8.07 22.23 83.40
CA ARG A 381 9.02 22.87 82.46
C ARG A 381 8.83 22.39 81.02
N ARG A 382 8.01 21.35 80.77
CA ARG A 382 7.85 20.70 79.46
C ARG A 382 6.50 21.00 78.79
N TYR A 383 5.44 21.29 79.55
CA TYR A 383 4.09 21.56 79.03
C TYR A 383 3.54 22.86 79.61
N ALA A 384 3.06 23.76 78.74
CA ALA A 384 2.63 25.10 79.11
C ALA A 384 1.24 25.18 79.75
N SER A 385 0.36 24.20 79.49
CA SER A 385 -0.98 24.12 80.09
C SER A 385 -1.42 22.68 80.33
N ASN A 386 -2.53 22.52 81.06
CA ASN A 386 -3.19 21.23 81.24
C ASN A 386 -3.69 20.66 79.90
N ASP A 387 -4.11 21.51 78.98
CA ASP A 387 -4.56 21.13 77.63
C ASP A 387 -3.41 20.51 76.84
N ALA A 388 -2.23 21.14 76.87
CA ALA A 388 -1.01 20.61 76.24
C ALA A 388 -0.60 19.25 76.83
N LEU A 389 -0.59 19.10 78.17
CA LEU A 389 -0.36 17.79 78.80
C LEU A 389 -1.39 16.74 78.33
N SER A 390 -2.66 17.13 78.23
CA SER A 390 -3.75 16.23 77.87
C SER A 390 -3.69 15.76 76.41
N LEU A 391 -3.26 16.65 75.50
CA LEU A 391 -3.05 16.33 74.09
C LEU A 391 -1.88 15.35 73.93
N GLU A 392 -0.73 15.61 74.56
CA GLU A 392 0.44 14.71 74.50
C GLU A 392 0.13 13.31 75.06
N ARG A 393 -0.68 13.22 76.12
CA ARG A 393 -1.18 11.93 76.65
C ARG A 393 -2.08 11.19 75.64
N ALA A 394 -2.96 11.90 74.94
CA ALA A 394 -3.77 11.32 73.87
C ALA A 394 -2.89 10.85 72.69
N THR A 395 -1.90 11.66 72.28
CA THR A 395 -0.92 11.32 71.24
C THR A 395 -0.11 10.07 71.59
N GLN A 396 0.35 9.92 72.84
CA GLN A 396 1.05 8.72 73.27
C GLN A 396 0.17 7.46 73.19
N VAL A 397 -1.10 7.54 73.60
CA VAL A 397 -2.04 6.42 73.47
C VAL A 397 -2.36 6.12 71.99
N VAL A 398 -2.49 7.13 71.13
CA VAL A 398 -2.62 6.95 69.67
C VAL A 398 -1.41 6.24 69.08
N GLN A 399 -0.18 6.60 69.47
CA GLN A 399 1.03 5.91 69.02
C GLN A 399 1.05 4.43 69.44
N GLN A 400 0.60 4.09 70.66
CA GLN A 400 0.48 2.70 71.10
C GLN A 400 -0.61 1.93 70.33
N LEU A 401 -1.77 2.53 70.06
CA LEU A 401 -2.83 1.92 69.23
C LEU A 401 -2.36 1.69 67.78
N GLN A 402 -1.61 2.63 67.20
CA GLN A 402 -1.03 2.52 65.87
C GLN A 402 0.02 1.41 65.81
N ALA A 403 0.91 1.34 66.81
CA ALA A 403 1.91 0.27 66.93
C ALA A 403 1.26 -1.12 67.12
N ALA A 404 0.09 -1.18 67.77
CA ALA A 404 -0.73 -2.38 67.92
C ALA A 404 -1.62 -2.69 66.68
N GLY A 405 -1.47 -1.94 65.57
CA GLY A 405 -2.06 -2.28 64.27
C GLY A 405 -3.31 -1.50 63.86
N VAL A 406 -3.79 -0.51 64.63
CA VAL A 406 -4.91 0.34 64.19
C VAL A 406 -4.42 1.30 63.08
N PRO A 407 -5.08 1.35 61.91
CA PRO A 407 -4.64 2.22 60.81
C PRO A 407 -4.60 3.70 61.19
N ALA A 408 -3.47 4.37 60.92
CA ALA A 408 -3.23 5.77 61.28
C ALA A 408 -4.35 6.72 60.80
N GLY A 409 -4.87 6.53 59.58
CA GLY A 409 -5.97 7.31 59.03
C GLY A 409 -7.33 7.15 59.72
N ARG A 410 -7.44 6.26 60.74
CA ARG A 410 -8.62 6.12 61.60
C ARG A 410 -8.45 6.79 62.97
N LEU A 411 -7.23 7.20 63.35
CA LEU A 411 -6.88 7.66 64.70
C LEU A 411 -6.84 9.20 64.78
N GLU A 412 -7.48 9.77 65.80
CA GLU A 412 -7.49 11.21 66.08
C GLU A 412 -7.16 11.46 67.57
N ALA A 413 -6.21 12.36 67.87
CA ALA A 413 -5.79 12.69 69.23
C ALA A 413 -6.32 14.07 69.64
N VAL A 414 -6.99 14.15 70.80
CA VAL A 414 -7.64 15.37 71.29
C VAL A 414 -7.27 15.64 72.75
N GLY A 415 -6.75 16.84 73.02
CA GLY A 415 -6.58 17.34 74.39
C GLY A 415 -7.81 18.13 74.85
N ARG A 416 -8.31 17.86 76.06
CA ARG A 416 -9.43 18.58 76.68
C ARG A 416 -9.08 19.23 78.03
N GLY A 417 -7.84 19.07 78.50
CA GLY A 417 -7.35 19.69 79.73
C GLY A 417 -8.28 19.40 80.91
N ALA A 418 -8.67 20.46 81.63
CA ALA A 418 -9.57 20.38 82.78
C ALA A 418 -11.07 20.48 82.44
N SER A 419 -11.45 20.49 81.16
CA SER A 419 -12.86 20.57 80.73
C SER A 419 -13.59 19.24 80.91
N SER A 420 -14.93 19.29 80.97
CA SER A 420 -15.81 18.12 81.18
C SER A 420 -15.38 17.18 82.33
N PRO A 421 -15.34 17.68 83.59
CA PRO A 421 -15.10 16.85 84.76
C PRO A 421 -16.27 15.88 85.02
N LEU A 422 -15.96 14.65 85.41
CA LEU A 422 -16.92 13.61 85.81
C LEU A 422 -17.04 13.47 87.35
N GLY A 423 -16.05 13.93 88.10
CA GLY A 423 -16.01 13.90 89.57
C GLY A 423 -15.76 15.28 90.19
N ASP A 424 -16.10 15.43 91.47
CA ASP A 424 -15.93 16.71 92.19
C ASP A 424 -14.45 17.08 92.34
N ASN A 425 -14.06 18.14 91.62
CA ASN A 425 -12.74 18.77 91.64
C ASN A 425 -12.29 19.26 93.04
N ARG A 426 -13.19 19.42 94.02
CA ARG A 426 -12.81 19.77 95.40
C ARG A 426 -12.17 18.57 96.12
N THR A 427 -12.62 17.35 95.85
CA THR A 427 -12.12 16.12 96.48
C THR A 427 -10.90 15.54 95.75
N ALA A 428 -10.02 14.84 96.48
CA ALA A 428 -8.89 14.14 95.86
C ALA A 428 -9.35 12.97 94.97
N SER A 429 -10.41 12.26 95.37
CA SER A 429 -11.00 11.16 94.59
C SER A 429 -11.67 11.66 93.29
N GLY A 430 -12.47 12.73 93.34
CA GLY A 430 -13.07 13.31 92.15
C GLY A 430 -12.04 13.83 91.14
N ARG A 431 -10.94 14.45 91.60
CA ARG A 431 -9.80 14.80 90.73
C ARG A 431 -9.14 13.57 90.09
N ALA A 432 -9.04 12.44 90.79
CA ALA A 432 -8.51 11.19 90.23
C ALA A 432 -9.42 10.58 89.15
N VAL A 433 -10.75 10.81 89.21
CA VAL A 433 -11.68 10.45 88.14
C VAL A 433 -11.57 11.41 86.93
N ASN A 434 -11.26 12.69 87.17
CA ASN A 434 -11.12 13.69 86.10
C ASN A 434 -9.85 13.50 85.27
N ARG A 435 -8.75 13.05 85.88
CA ARG A 435 -7.56 12.55 85.16
C ARG A 435 -7.92 11.23 84.46
N ARG A 436 -8.20 11.27 83.16
CA ARG A 436 -8.65 10.10 82.38
C ARG A 436 -8.27 10.20 80.90
N VAL A 437 -8.37 9.08 80.19
CA VAL A 437 -8.37 9.03 78.72
C VAL A 437 -9.60 8.26 78.26
N GLU A 438 -10.31 8.82 77.28
CA GLU A 438 -11.45 8.19 76.61
C GLU A 438 -11.01 7.76 75.20
N ILE A 439 -11.28 6.52 74.81
CA ILE A 439 -11.14 6.02 73.43
C ILE A 439 -12.55 5.80 72.90
N ALA A 440 -13.01 6.68 72.02
CA ALA A 440 -14.32 6.65 71.39
C ALA A 440 -14.25 6.08 69.98
N VAL A 441 -15.14 5.14 69.64
CA VAL A 441 -15.31 4.59 68.29
C VAL A 441 -16.67 4.99 67.74
N VAL A 442 -16.67 5.65 66.59
CA VAL A 442 -17.88 6.06 65.83
C VAL A 442 -17.83 5.35 64.47
N PRO A 443 -18.80 4.47 64.15
CA PRO A 443 -18.86 3.71 62.88
C PRO A 443 -18.84 4.56 61.60
#